data_AF-A0A9N8F1H1-F1
#
_entry.id   AF-A0A9N8F1H1-F1
#
_cell.length_a   1.000
_cell.length_b   1.000
_cell.length_c   1.000
_cell.angle_alpha   90.00
_cell.angle_beta   90.00
_cell.angle_gamma   90.00
#
_symmetry.space_group_name_H-M   'P 1'
#
loop_
_entity.id
_entity.type
_entity.pdbx_description
1 polymer ?
#
loop_
_entity_poly.entity_id
_entity_poly.type
_entity_poly.pdbx_seq_one_letter_code
_entity_poly.pdbx_strand_id
1 'polypeptide(L)'
;MIGKLSAKLKTLQADDPFRIAMTEQLLQKMYDLGIIDTKKSLQKADDANPSAICRRRIPVVMVRLKMAETLRVACTLIEQGQVRVGPNVVTDPAFLVTRSMEDYVTWVDSSKIRRTVQKYNNKLDDFDLL
;
A
#
# COMPACT_ATOMS: atom_id res chain seq x y z
N MET A 1 1.52 -12.83 -14.39
CA MET A 1 2.59 -12.22 -15.21
C MET A 1 3.95 -12.27 -14.49
N ILE A 2 4.00 -11.93 -13.19
CA ILE A 2 5.23 -11.94 -12.37
C ILE A 2 5.92 -13.32 -12.33
N GLY A 3 5.19 -14.39 -12.00
CA GLY A 3 5.77 -15.75 -12.00
C GLY A 3 6.33 -16.20 -13.36
N LYS A 4 5.68 -15.82 -14.47
CA LYS A 4 6.20 -16.09 -15.83
C LYS A 4 7.52 -15.37 -16.10
N LEU A 5 7.66 -14.13 -15.61
CA LEU A 5 8.90 -13.36 -15.75
C LEU A 5 10.02 -13.95 -14.87
N SER A 6 9.72 -14.31 -13.63
CA SER A 6 10.66 -15.01 -12.73
C SER A 6 11.15 -16.32 -13.34
N ALA A 7 10.26 -17.13 -13.92
CA ALA A 7 10.61 -18.37 -14.60
C ALA A 7 11.55 -18.15 -15.80
N LYS A 8 11.30 -17.12 -16.63
CA LYS A 8 12.19 -16.76 -17.75
C LYS A 8 13.56 -16.25 -17.29
N LEU A 9 13.62 -15.52 -16.17
CA LEU A 9 14.91 -15.07 -15.62
C LEU A 9 15.73 -16.25 -15.08
N LYS A 10 15.07 -17.30 -14.57
CA LYS A 10 15.74 -18.54 -14.13
C LYS A 10 16.34 -19.34 -15.28
N THR A 11 15.86 -19.20 -16.52
CA THR A 11 16.42 -19.92 -17.68
C THR A 11 17.71 -19.32 -18.23
N LEU A 12 18.06 -18.08 -17.84
CA LEU A 12 19.30 -17.43 -18.24
C LEU A 12 20.49 -17.89 -17.38
N GLN A 13 21.72 -17.75 -17.88
CA GLN A 13 22.93 -18.05 -17.10
C GLN A 13 23.06 -17.10 -15.90
N ALA A 14 23.69 -17.56 -14.82
CA ALA A 14 23.79 -16.78 -13.57
C ALA A 14 24.64 -15.52 -13.73
N ASP A 15 25.67 -15.57 -14.57
CA ASP A 15 26.63 -14.49 -14.77
C ASP A 15 26.21 -13.49 -15.86
N ASP A 16 25.06 -13.71 -16.50
CA ASP A 16 24.54 -12.81 -17.52
C ASP A 16 24.22 -11.43 -16.87
N PRO A 17 24.87 -10.34 -17.30
CA PRO A 17 24.61 -8.99 -16.79
C PRO A 17 23.13 -8.59 -16.89
N PHE A 18 22.43 -9.05 -17.94
CA PHE A 18 21.01 -8.77 -18.12
C PHE A 18 20.16 -9.46 -17.05
N ARG A 19 20.47 -10.71 -16.72
CA ARG A 19 19.76 -11.44 -15.66
C ARG A 19 19.93 -10.75 -14.32
N ILE A 20 21.14 -10.32 -13.99
CA ILE A 20 21.45 -9.65 -12.71
C ILE A 20 20.67 -8.34 -12.62
N ALA A 21 20.79 -7.47 -13.62
CA ALA A 21 20.11 -6.17 -13.63
C ALA A 21 18.59 -6.30 -13.60
N MET A 22 18.01 -7.21 -14.39
CA MET A 22 16.56 -7.39 -14.45
C MET A 22 16.00 -8.03 -13.17
N THR A 23 16.76 -8.94 -12.55
CA THR A 23 16.40 -9.54 -11.25
C THR A 23 16.38 -8.48 -10.16
N GLU A 24 17.38 -7.62 -10.11
CA GLU A 24 17.45 -6.51 -9.16
C GLU A 24 16.29 -5.54 -9.34
N GLN A 25 16.01 -5.11 -10.58
CA GLN A 25 14.88 -4.21 -10.87
C GLN A 25 13.52 -4.82 -10.49
N LEU A 26 13.32 -6.11 -10.77
CA LEU A 26 12.09 -6.81 -10.40
C LEU A 26 11.91 -6.85 -8.88
N LEU A 27 12.96 -7.27 -8.14
CA LEU A 27 12.92 -7.39 -6.69
C LEU A 27 12.76 -6.02 -6.02
N GLN A 28 13.44 -5.00 -6.53
CA GLN A 28 13.28 -3.62 -6.07
C GLN A 28 11.83 -3.17 -6.20
N LYS A 29 11.24 -3.31 -7.40
CA LYS A 29 9.86 -2.87 -7.65
C LYS A 29 8.84 -3.63 -6.80
N MET A 30 8.99 -4.94 -6.63
CA MET A 30 8.10 -5.74 -5.79
C MET A 30 8.22 -5.38 -4.31
N TYR A 31 9.43 -5.04 -3.85
CA TYR A 31 9.65 -4.57 -2.49
C TYR A 31 9.02 -3.21 -2.27
N ASP A 32 9.21 -2.26 -3.18
CA ASP A 32 8.67 -0.89 -3.06
C ASP A 32 7.13 -0.89 -3.08
N LEU A 33 6.53 -1.78 -3.87
CA LEU A 33 5.07 -2.04 -3.84
C LEU A 33 4.60 -2.73 -2.54
N GLY A 34 5.51 -3.31 -1.75
CA GLY A 34 5.19 -4.01 -0.51
C GLY A 34 4.69 -5.44 -0.69
N ILE A 35 4.88 -6.04 -1.88
CA ILE A 35 4.44 -7.40 -2.18
C ILE A 35 5.37 -8.43 -1.51
N ILE A 36 6.68 -8.15 -1.50
CA ILE A 36 7.70 -8.98 -0.84
C ILE A 36 8.29 -8.24 0.35
N ASP A 37 8.75 -9.01 1.33
CA ASP A 37 9.38 -8.55 2.58
C ASP A 37 10.87 -8.21 2.41
N THR A 38 11.55 -8.86 1.49
CA THR A 38 13.00 -8.89 1.34
C THR A 38 13.40 -8.94 -0.13
N LYS A 39 14.56 -8.35 -0.49
CA LYS A 39 15.10 -8.32 -1.86
C LYS A 39 16.15 -9.41 -2.13
N LYS A 40 16.34 -10.34 -1.19
CA LYS A 40 17.51 -11.24 -1.18
C LYS A 40 17.40 -12.42 -2.14
N SER A 41 16.18 -12.86 -2.47
CA SER A 41 15.98 -14.08 -3.25
C SER A 41 14.89 -13.91 -4.29
N LEU A 42 15.18 -14.35 -5.52
CA LEU A 42 14.20 -14.43 -6.61
C LEU A 42 13.09 -15.44 -6.32
N GLN A 43 13.29 -16.40 -5.41
CA GLN A 43 12.23 -17.33 -4.98
C GLN A 43 11.04 -16.58 -4.37
N LYS A 44 11.29 -15.51 -3.60
CA LYS A 44 10.22 -14.68 -3.02
C LYS A 44 9.33 -14.03 -4.08
N ALA A 45 9.87 -13.76 -5.27
CA ALA A 45 9.09 -13.23 -6.39
C ALA A 45 8.20 -14.32 -7.04
N ASP A 46 8.60 -15.59 -6.94
CA ASP A 46 7.85 -16.74 -7.43
C ASP A 46 6.72 -17.13 -6.46
N ASP A 47 7.00 -17.07 -5.15
CA ASP A 47 6.04 -17.29 -4.07
C ASP A 47 5.02 -16.14 -3.90
N ALA A 48 5.06 -15.14 -4.78
CA ALA A 48 4.21 -13.97 -4.70
C ALA A 48 2.75 -14.32 -5.01
N ASN A 49 1.99 -14.57 -3.95
CA ASN A 49 0.56 -14.88 -4.04
C ASN A 49 -0.28 -13.64 -4.38
N PRO A 50 -1.41 -13.79 -5.09
CA PRO A 50 -2.36 -12.70 -5.32
C PRO A 50 -2.85 -12.03 -4.03
N SER A 51 -2.93 -12.80 -2.94
CA SER A 51 -3.27 -12.30 -1.62
C SER A 51 -2.29 -11.23 -1.11
N ALA A 52 -1.00 -11.31 -1.46
CA ALA A 52 -0.01 -10.30 -1.08
C ALA A 52 -0.33 -8.95 -1.73
N ILE A 53 -0.78 -8.96 -2.99
CA ILE A 53 -1.23 -7.76 -3.70
C ILE A 53 -2.52 -7.22 -3.07
N CYS A 54 -3.51 -8.08 -2.81
CA CYS A 54 -4.77 -7.66 -2.19
C CYS A 54 -4.56 -7.04 -0.79
N ARG A 55 -3.55 -7.50 -0.03
CA ARG A 55 -3.19 -6.93 1.28
C ARG A 55 -2.57 -5.53 1.20
N ARG A 56 -2.15 -5.08 0.02
CA ARG A 56 -1.66 -3.71 -0.23
C ARG A 56 -2.76 -2.76 -0.69
N ARG A 57 -4.02 -3.21 -0.82
CA ARG A 57 -5.15 -2.33 -1.08
C ARG A 57 -5.40 -1.42 0.12
N ILE A 58 -5.77 -0.17 -0.15
CA ILE A 58 -5.97 0.85 0.86
C ILE A 58 -6.90 0.44 2.03
N PRO A 59 -8.01 -0.32 1.85
CA PRO A 59 -8.84 -0.72 2.99
C PRO A 59 -8.11 -1.65 3.97
N VAL A 60 -7.25 -2.55 3.46
CA VAL A 60 -6.49 -3.49 4.27
C VAL A 60 -5.37 -2.76 5.03
N VAL A 61 -4.74 -1.79 4.38
CA VAL A 61 -3.72 -0.93 4.99
C VAL A 61 -4.35 -0.09 6.10
N MET A 62 -5.53 0.50 5.89
CA MET A 62 -6.25 1.27 6.92
C MET A 62 -6.56 0.44 8.17
N VAL A 63 -7.02 -0.81 8.01
CA VAL A 63 -7.28 -1.70 9.16
C VAL A 63 -6.00 -2.05 9.90
N ARG A 64 -4.88 -2.21 9.17
CA ARG A 64 -3.56 -2.45 9.78
C ARG A 64 -3.06 -1.23 10.57
N LEU A 65 -3.25 -0.03 10.04
CA LEU A 65 -2.93 1.25 10.68
C LEU A 65 -3.92 1.65 11.79
N LYS A 66 -4.91 0.79 12.10
CA LYS A 66 -5.94 1.04 13.12
C LYS A 66 -6.81 2.27 12.85
N MET A 67 -6.92 2.69 11.58
CA MET A 67 -7.84 3.78 11.17
C MET A 67 -9.29 3.30 11.08
N ALA A 68 -9.51 2.01 10.83
CA ALA A 68 -10.83 1.39 10.77
C ALA A 68 -10.78 0.02 11.46
N GLU A 69 -11.89 -0.36 12.10
CA GLU A 69 -11.98 -1.62 12.83
C GLU A 69 -12.15 -2.83 11.90
N THR A 70 -12.89 -2.66 10.80
CA THR A 70 -13.22 -3.74 9.86
C THR A 70 -13.00 -3.30 8.42
N LEU A 71 -12.74 -4.26 7.53
CA LEU A 71 -12.55 -4.00 6.10
C LEU A 71 -13.80 -3.38 5.45
N ARG A 72 -14.99 -3.78 5.88
CA ARG A 72 -16.25 -3.25 5.36
C ARG A 72 -16.38 -1.76 5.66
N VAL A 73 -16.08 -1.36 6.89
CA VAL A 73 -16.08 0.05 7.30
C VAL A 73 -15.00 0.82 6.53
N ALA A 74 -13.80 0.27 6.41
CA ALA A 74 -12.73 0.91 5.64
C ALA A 74 -13.17 1.22 4.19
N CYS A 75 -13.78 0.25 3.49
CA CYS A 75 -14.30 0.47 2.13
C CYS A 75 -15.34 1.59 2.09
N THR A 76 -16.31 1.60 3.01
CA THR A 76 -17.34 2.66 3.03
C THR A 76 -16.75 4.05 3.28
N LEU A 77 -15.70 4.16 4.10
CA LEU A 77 -15.04 5.44 4.39
C LEU A 77 -14.25 5.97 3.19
N ILE A 78 -13.63 5.07 2.43
CA ILE A 78 -12.93 5.38 1.18
C ILE A 78 -13.94 5.82 0.12
N GLU A 79 -15.03 5.07 -0.07
CA GLU A 79 -16.09 5.41 -1.04
C GLU A 79 -16.74 6.77 -0.73
N GLN A 80 -16.85 7.14 0.55
CA GLN A 80 -17.30 8.46 1.00
C GLN A 80 -16.25 9.57 0.85
N GLY A 81 -15.03 9.26 0.39
CA GLY A 81 -13.95 10.22 0.19
C GLY A 81 -13.38 10.80 1.48
N GLN A 82 -13.44 10.06 2.60
CA GLN A 82 -12.93 10.54 3.90
C GLN A 82 -11.40 10.37 4.04
N VAL A 83 -10.77 9.63 3.14
CA VAL A 83 -9.36 9.22 3.20
C VAL A 83 -8.59 9.85 2.06
N ARG A 84 -7.38 10.33 2.34
CA ARG A 84 -6.41 10.77 1.35
C ARG A 84 -5.09 10.04 1.51
N VAL A 85 -4.36 9.94 0.40
CA VAL A 85 -2.98 9.46 0.38
C VAL A 85 -2.11 10.60 -0.12
N GLY A 86 -1.30 11.17 0.78
CA GLY A 86 -0.62 12.43 0.52
C GLY A 86 -1.63 13.56 0.27
N PRO A 87 -1.49 14.36 -0.80
CA PRO A 87 -2.42 15.46 -1.09
C PRO A 87 -3.75 15.01 -1.72
N ASN A 88 -3.82 13.80 -2.28
CA ASN A 88 -4.91 13.37 -3.14
C ASN A 88 -5.94 12.54 -2.36
N VAL A 89 -7.22 12.91 -2.49
CA VAL A 89 -8.35 12.12 -1.96
C VAL A 89 -8.53 10.86 -2.79
N VAL A 90 -8.68 9.71 -2.13
CA VAL A 90 -8.86 8.42 -2.79
C VAL A 90 -10.29 7.95 -2.56
N THR A 91 -11.01 7.67 -3.65
CA THR A 91 -12.38 7.16 -3.63
C THR A 91 -12.50 5.69 -4.06
N ASP A 92 -11.48 5.14 -4.71
CA ASP A 92 -11.46 3.74 -5.17
C ASP A 92 -10.85 2.80 -4.11
N PRO A 93 -11.62 1.83 -3.57
CA PRO A 93 -11.09 0.82 -2.64
C PRO A 93 -10.07 -0.14 -3.27
N ALA A 94 -9.94 -0.18 -4.61
CA ALA A 94 -8.92 -0.97 -5.31
C ALA A 94 -7.56 -0.28 -5.38
N PHE A 95 -7.43 0.97 -4.90
CA PHE A 95 -6.17 1.69 -4.86
C PHE A 95 -5.10 0.92 -4.07
N LEU A 96 -3.94 0.70 -4.70
CA LEU A 96 -2.80 0.03 -4.11
C LEU A 96 -1.84 1.04 -3.47
N VAL A 97 -1.53 0.83 -2.20
CA VAL A 97 -0.63 1.71 -1.43
C VAL A 97 0.77 1.09 -1.43
N THR A 98 1.76 1.83 -1.94
CA THR A 98 3.18 1.45 -1.89
C THR A 98 3.72 1.57 -0.46
N ARG A 99 4.89 0.99 -0.17
CA ARG A 99 5.49 1.13 1.18
C ARG A 99 5.75 2.58 1.55
N SER A 100 6.26 3.37 0.61
CA SER A 100 6.54 4.80 0.83
C SER A 100 5.27 5.64 1.02
N MET A 101 4.17 5.24 0.38
CA MET A 101 2.90 5.98 0.48
C MET A 101 2.09 5.62 1.74
N GLU A 102 2.46 4.55 2.44
CA GLU A 102 1.74 4.06 3.63
C GLU A 102 1.73 5.09 4.76
N ASP A 103 2.83 5.81 4.96
CA ASP A 103 2.95 6.86 5.99
C ASP A 103 2.10 8.10 5.69
N TYR A 104 1.70 8.29 4.43
CA TYR A 104 0.90 9.42 3.99
C TYR A 104 -0.60 9.11 3.92
N VAL A 105 -1.03 7.93 4.36
CA VAL A 105 -2.45 7.58 4.47
C VAL A 105 -3.03 8.29 5.69
N THR A 106 -3.91 9.26 5.46
CA THR A 106 -4.52 10.05 6.54
C THR A 106 -5.95 10.47 6.20
N TRP A 107 -6.66 11.01 7.18
CA TRP A 107 -7.98 11.60 6.98
C TRP A 107 -7.88 12.90 6.16
N VAL A 108 -8.89 13.16 5.35
CA VAL A 108 -9.08 14.47 4.73
C VAL A 108 -9.25 15.53 5.82
N ASP A 109 -8.72 16.73 5.61
CA ASP A 109 -8.75 17.82 6.60
C ASP A 109 -10.20 18.19 7.01
N SER A 110 -11.12 18.21 6.05
CA SER A 110 -12.55 18.48 6.27
C SER A 110 -13.34 17.28 6.82
N SER A 111 -12.69 16.13 7.08
CA SER A 111 -13.39 14.92 7.52
C SER A 111 -13.98 15.08 8.92
N LYS A 112 -15.27 14.72 9.05
CA LYS A 112 -15.95 14.66 10.36
C LYS A 112 -15.29 13.64 11.29
N ILE A 113 -14.70 12.57 10.74
CA ILE A 113 -14.04 11.51 11.52
C ILE A 113 -12.80 12.07 12.19
N ARG A 114 -11.99 12.85 11.45
CA ARG A 114 -10.83 13.53 12.02
C ARG A 114 -11.23 14.43 13.18
N ARG A 115 -12.29 15.23 13.02
CA ARG A 115 -12.82 16.09 14.08
C ARG A 115 -13.23 15.30 15.31
N THR A 116 -13.96 14.20 15.13
CA THR A 116 -14.36 13.32 16.25
C THR A 116 -13.16 12.74 16.98
N VAL A 117 -12.14 12.27 16.25
CA VAL A 117 -10.91 11.72 16.83
C VAL A 117 -10.11 12.79 17.58
N GLN A 118 -9.94 13.99 17.00
CA GLN A 118 -9.26 15.11 17.67
C GLN A 118 -10.01 15.58 18.91
N LYS A 119 -11.35 15.66 18.84
CA LYS A 119 -12.20 16.00 19.98
C LYS A 119 -12.07 14.98 21.09
N TYR A 120 -12.10 13.69 20.78
CA TYR A 120 -11.87 12.61 21.76
C TYR A 120 -10.50 12.74 22.43
N ASN A 121 -9.47 13.12 21.66
CA ASN A 121 -8.12 13.33 22.17
C ASN A 121 -7.90 14.70 22.83
N ASN A 122 -8.93 15.54 22.97
CA ASN A 122 -8.84 16.92 23.46
C ASN A 122 -7.80 17.80 22.71
N LYS A 123 -7.63 17.54 21.40
CA LYS A 123 -6.71 18.25 20.49
C LYS A 123 -7.46 18.91 19.33
N LEU A 124 -8.74 19.21 19.51
CA LEU A 124 -9.53 19.89 18.49
C LEU A 124 -9.14 21.36 18.49
N ASP A 125 -8.56 21.82 17.39
CA ASP A 125 -8.32 23.23 17.10
C ASP A 125 -9.30 23.67 16.03
N ASP A 126 -10.15 24.64 16.36
CA ASP A 126 -11.19 25.13 15.45
C ASP A 126 -10.63 26.11 14.39
N PHE A 127 -9.39 26.60 14.55
CA PHE A 127 -8.73 27.46 13.55
C PHE A 127 -8.38 26.69 12.27
N ASP A 128 -8.00 25.42 12.38
CA ASP A 128 -7.72 24.51 11.26
C ASP A 128 -8.97 24.19 10.40
N LEU A 129 -10.16 24.66 10.82
CA LEU A 129 -11.44 24.37 10.18
C LEU A 129 -12.04 25.54 9.37
N LEU A 130 -11.45 26.74 9.48
CA LEU A 130 -11.81 27.97 8.75
C LEU A 130 -11.11 28.04 7.38
#